data_AF-A0A497K1E0-F1
#
_entry.id   AF-A0A497K1E0-F1
#
_cell.length_a   1.000
_cell.length_b   1.000
_cell.length_c   1.000
_cell.angle_alpha   90.00
_cell.angle_beta   90.00
_cell.angle_gamma   90.00
#
_symmetry.space_group_name_H-M   'P 1'
#
loop_
_entity.id
_entity.type
_entity.pdbx_description
1 polymer ?
#
loop_
_entity_poly.entity_id
_entity_poly.type
_entity_poly.pdbx_seq_one_letter_code
_entity_poly.pdbx_strand_id
1 'polypeptide(L)'
;MISTLLDGPKHISQLSNDLGIPYTTAQQRVAELEREGLLNVIPGVDDASKRAIKRVHLANFRVELTPRTIRNIVHKEQTAGTFSG
;
A
#
# COMPACT_ATOMS: atom_id res chain seq x y z
N MET A 1 -1.79 5.31 0.18
CA MET A 1 -0.50 4.60 0.36
C MET A 1 0.25 4.44 -0.96
N ILE A 2 -0.34 3.86 -2.02
CA ILE A 2 0.32 3.82 -3.35
C ILE A 2 0.66 5.23 -3.83
N SER A 3 -0.29 6.17 -3.78
CA SER A 3 -0.10 7.56 -4.19
C SER A 3 1.04 8.27 -3.46
N THR A 4 1.22 8.01 -2.16
CA THR A 4 2.25 8.66 -1.33
C THR A 4 3.67 8.23 -1.67
N LEU A 5 3.84 7.19 -2.49
CA LEU A 5 5.12 6.65 -2.95
C LEU A 5 5.45 7.04 -4.40
N LEU A 6 4.57 7.77 -5.09
CA LEU A 6 4.82 8.24 -6.45
C LEU A 6 5.98 9.23 -6.51
N ASP A 7 6.17 10.01 -5.45
CA ASP A 7 7.29 10.96 -5.32
C ASP A 7 8.59 10.31 -4.81
N GLY A 8 8.57 8.99 -4.55
CA GLY A 8 9.73 8.23 -4.13
C GLY A 8 9.54 7.35 -2.89
N PRO A 9 10.58 6.60 -2.50
CA PRO A 9 10.51 5.62 -1.44
C PRO A 9 10.47 6.25 -0.05
N LYS A 10 9.67 5.68 0.84
CA LYS A 10 9.43 6.22 2.19
C LYS A 10 9.62 5.17 3.28
N HIS A 11 9.82 5.65 4.51
CA HIS A 11 9.74 4.83 5.71
C HIS A 11 8.30 4.57 6.13
N ILE A 12 8.06 3.47 6.85
CA ILE A 12 6.73 3.18 7.41
C ILE A 12 6.25 4.30 8.35
N SER A 13 7.15 4.92 9.11
CA SER A 13 6.83 6.08 9.96
C SER A 13 6.39 7.30 9.14
N GLN A 14 7.03 7.57 8.01
CA GLN A 14 6.61 8.63 7.10
C GLN A 14 5.24 8.31 6.48
N LEU A 15 5.01 7.07 6.06
CA LEU A 15 3.72 6.64 5.53
C LEU A 15 2.59 6.77 6.56
N SER A 16 2.86 6.42 7.82
CA SER A 16 1.95 6.59 8.94
C SER A 16 1.56 8.06 9.13
N ASN A 17 2.56 8.96 9.14
CA ASN A 17 2.35 10.39 9.28
C ASN A 17 1.59 11.00 8.09
N ASP A 18 2.04 10.73 6.86
CA ASP A 18 1.47 11.30 5.63
C ASP A 18 0.00 10.89 5.43
N LEU A 19 -0.37 9.68 5.88
CA LEU A 19 -1.72 9.15 5.76
C LEU A 19 -2.59 9.41 7.00
N GLY A 20 -2.00 9.94 8.09
CA GLY A 20 -2.69 10.12 9.37
C GLY A 20 -3.21 8.81 9.98
N ILE A 21 -2.50 7.70 9.78
CA ILE A 21 -2.88 6.37 10.29
C ILE A 21 -1.87 5.86 11.33
N PRO A 22 -2.26 4.99 12.28
CA PRO A 22 -1.33 4.39 13.22
C PRO A 22 -0.18 3.63 12.53
N TYR A 23 1.01 3.64 13.14
CA TYR A 23 2.18 2.95 12.60
C TYR A 23 1.92 1.46 12.34
N THR A 24 1.26 0.77 13.27
CA THR A 24 0.93 -0.65 13.13
C THR A 24 -0.02 -0.91 11.95
N THR A 25 -0.97 0.00 11.70
CA THR A 25 -1.83 -0.04 10.53
C THR A 25 -1.03 0.17 9.25
N ALA A 26 -0.13 1.16 9.22
CA ALA A 26 0.74 1.39 8.06
C ALA A 26 1.62 0.16 7.79
N GLN A 27 2.21 -0.43 8.83
CA GLN A 27 3.02 -1.64 8.73
C GLN A 27 2.22 -2.82 8.17
N GLN A 28 1.00 -3.06 8.65
CA GLN A 28 0.14 -4.11 8.15
C GLN A 28 -0.20 -3.91 6.66
N ARG A 29 -0.57 -2.68 6.27
CA ARG A 29 -0.89 -2.36 4.88
C ARG A 29 0.31 -2.53 3.95
N VAL A 30 1.51 -2.16 4.39
CA VAL A 30 2.74 -2.40 3.64
C VAL A 30 2.96 -3.89 3.43
N ALA A 31 2.80 -4.71 4.47
CA ALA A 31 2.96 -6.16 4.37
C ALA A 31 1.90 -6.83 3.46
N GLU A 32 0.66 -6.34 3.47
CA GLU A 32 -0.38 -6.78 2.54
C GLU A 32 0.00 -6.46 1.08
N LEU A 33 0.38 -5.21 0.81
CA LEU A 33 0.70 -4.77 -0.55
C LEU A 33 2.01 -5.35 -1.09
N GLU A 34 2.98 -5.61 -0.22
CA GLU A 34 4.21 -6.34 -0.58
C GLU A 34 3.90 -7.77 -1.01
N ARG A 35 3.01 -8.46 -0.27
CA ARG A 35 2.57 -9.81 -0.61
C ARG A 35 1.86 -9.88 -1.97
N GLU A 36 1.08 -8.85 -2.30
CA GLU A 36 0.40 -8.72 -3.59
C GLU A 36 1.34 -8.22 -4.72
N GLY A 37 2.63 -8.00 -4.43
CA GLY A 37 3.63 -7.56 -5.41
C GLY A 37 3.47 -6.11 -5.87
N LEU A 38 2.72 -5.29 -5.13
CA LEU A 38 2.51 -3.86 -5.43
C LEU A 38 3.62 -2.98 -4.84
N LEU A 39 4.29 -3.46 -3.79
CA LEU A 39 5.39 -2.78 -3.12
C LEU A 39 6.59 -3.71 -2.95
N ASN A 40 7.77 -3.13 -2.80
CA ASN A 40 8.98 -3.83 -2.37
C ASN A 40 9.48 -3.21 -1.07
N VAL A 41 9.77 -4.01 -0.05
CA VAL A 41 10.43 -3.53 1.18
C VAL A 41 11.91 -3.89 1.13
N ILE A 42 12.74 -2.87 0.90
CA ILE A 42 14.18 -3.05 0.73
C ILE A 42 14.88 -2.66 2.04
N PRO A 43 15.70 -3.54 2.64
CA PRO A 43 16.57 -3.16 3.74
C PRO A 43 17.63 -2.18 3.23
N GLY A 44 17.85 -1.12 3.99
CA GLY A 44 18.88 -0.13 3.72
C GLY A 44 19.56 0.30 5.01
N VAL A 45 20.48 1.24 4.88
CA VAL A 45 21.13 1.89 6.02
C VAL A 45 20.82 3.38 5.92
N ASP A 46 20.37 3.97 7.02
CA ASP A 46 20.21 5.41 7.09
C ASP A 46 21.58 6.06 7.15
N ASP A 47 21.89 6.94 6.19
CA ASP A 47 23.26 7.47 6.04
C ASP A 47 23.68 8.34 7.22
N ALA A 48 22.73 9.01 7.87
CA ALA A 48 22.97 9.90 9.00
C ALA A 48 23.17 9.13 10.32
N SER A 49 22.30 8.16 10.62
CA SER A 49 22.33 7.41 11.89
C SER A 49 23.09 6.09 11.82
N LYS A 50 23.47 5.64 10.61
CA LYS A 50 24.05 4.32 10.33
C LYS A 50 23.20 3.14 10.78
N ARG A 51 21.90 3.37 11.04
CA ARG A 51 20.98 2.32 11.49
C ARG A 51 20.39 1.59 10.30
N ALA A 52 20.17 0.29 10.49
CA ALA A 52 19.38 -0.49 9.55
C ALA A 52 17.96 0.07 9.48
N ILE A 53 17.50 0.35 8.27
CA ILE A 53 16.19 0.88 7.95
C ILE A 53 15.50 -0.01 6.92
N LYS A 54 14.17 0.05 6.89
CA LYS A 54 13.37 -0.50 5.79
C LYS A 54 12.82 0.66 4.98
N ARG A 55 13.03 0.63 3.66
CA ARG A 55 12.42 1.58 2.72
C ARG A 55 11.37 0.85 1.91
N VAL A 56 10.21 1.47 1.79
CA VAL A 56 9.08 0.98 1.03
C VAL A 56 9.15 1.62 -0.35
N HIS A 57 9.23 0.80 -1.39
CA HIS A 57 9.28 1.21 -2.78
C HIS A 57 8.02 0.77 -3.49
N LEU A 58 7.57 1.55 -4.47
CA LEU A 58 6.59 1.06 -5.43
C LEU A 58 7.22 -0.07 -6.24
N ALA A 59 6.52 -1.21 -6.37
CA ALA A 59 6.92 -2.19 -7.36
C ALA A 59 6.60 -1.67 -8.76
N ASN A 60 7.32 -2.16 -9.77
CA ASN A 60 6.94 -1.88 -11.15
C ASN A 60 5.76 -2.77 -11.52
N PHE A 61 4.54 -2.23 -11.45
CA PHE A 61 3.32 -2.96 -11.79
C PHE A 61 2.49 -2.17 -12.81
N ARG A 62 1.60 -2.88 -13.51
CA ARG A 62 0.62 -2.31 -14.42
C ARG A 62 -0.78 -2.57 -13.89
N VAL A 63 -1.61 -1.53 -13.86
CA VAL A 63 -3.05 -1.68 -13.62
C VAL A 63 -3.74 -1.81 -14.97
N GLU A 64 -4.44 -2.93 -15.19
CA GLU A 64 -5.29 -3.12 -16.35
C GLU A 64 -6.76 -2.91 -15.97
N LEU A 65 -7.38 -1.89 -16.57
CA LEU A 65 -8.79 -1.57 -16.38
C LEU A 65 -9.56 -1.90 -17.67
N THR A 66 -10.54 -2.78 -17.56
CA THR A 66 -11.47 -3.12 -18.65
C THR A 66 -12.89 -2.70 -18.26
N PRO A 67 -13.82 -2.50 -19.23
CA PRO A 67 -15.23 -2.27 -18.91
C PRO A 67 -15.81 -3.33 -17.96
N ARG A 68 -15.38 -4.59 -18.09
CA ARG A 68 -15.78 -5.69 -17.19
C ARG A 68 -15.22 -5.49 -15.78
N THR A 69 -13.95 -5.13 -15.65
CA THR A 69 -13.33 -4.84 -14.35
C THR A 69 -14.04 -3.68 -13.65
N ILE A 70 -14.35 -2.60 -14.38
CA ILE A 70 -15.08 -1.45 -13.87
C ILE A 70 -16.48 -1.86 -13.40
N ARG A 71 -17.22 -2.61 -14.23
CA ARG A 71 -18.55 -3.12 -13.87
C ARG A 71 -18.50 -3.94 -12.58
N ASN A 72 -17.52 -4.83 -12.46
CA ASN A 72 -17.34 -5.65 -11.27
C ASN A 72 -17.06 -4.79 -10.03
N ILE A 73 -16.23 -3.76 -10.13
CA ILE A 73 -15.95 -2.84 -9.00
C ILE A 73 -17.24 -2.15 -8.55
N VAL A 74 -18.01 -1.59 -9.48
CA VAL A 74 -19.27 -0.88 -9.18
C VAL A 74 -20.32 -1.80 -8.56
N HIS A 75 -20.37 -3.08 -8.97
CA HIS A 75 -21.43 -4.00 -8.52
C HIS A 75 -21.02 -4.82 -7.28
N LYS A 76 -19.74 -4.94 -6.94
CA LYS A 76 -19.27 -5.67 -5.75
C LYS A 76 -19.70 -5.00 -4.44
N GLU A 77 -20.01 -3.70 -4.48
CA GLU A 77 -20.57 -2.97 -3.33
C GLU A 77 -22.03 -3.36 -3.02
N GLN A 78 -22.76 -3.96 -3.97
CA GLN A 78 -24.19 -4.23 -3.81
C GLN A 78 -24.49 -5.59 -3.14
N THR A 79 -23.54 -6.53 -3.09
CA THR A 79 -23.76 -7.85 -2.48
C THR A 79 -23.38 -7.94 -1.00
N ALA A 80 -22.75 -6.90 -0.44
CA ALA A 80 -22.45 -6.84 1.00
C ALA A 80 -23.66 -6.35 1.85
N GLY A 81 -24.75 -5.91 1.21
CA GLY A 81 -25.92 -5.32 1.87
C GLY A 81 -27.12 -6.26 2.08
N THR A 82 -27.06 -7.52 1.63
CA THR A 82 -28.21 -8.44 1.70
C THR A 82 -27.91 -9.66 2.57
N PHE A 83 -27.67 -9.42 3.85
CA PHE A 83 -27.99 -10.38 4.90
C PHE A 83 -29.05 -9.75 5.79
N SER A 84 -30.31 -10.15 5.58
CA SER A 84 -31.39 -10.00 6.54
C SER A 84 -31.87 -11.42 6.84
N GLY A 85 -31.90 -11.77 8.13
CA GLY A 85 -32.40 -13.04 8.61
C GLY A 85 -33.90 -13.22 8.46
#